data_AF-A0A1V1FTF3-F1
#
_entry.id   AF-A0A1V1FTF3-F1
#
_cell.length_a   1.000
_cell.length_b   1.000
_cell.length_c   1.000
_cell.angle_alpha   90.00
_cell.angle_beta   90.00
_cell.angle_gamma   90.00
#
_symmetry.space_group_name_H-M   'P 1'
#
loop_
_entity.id
_entity.type
_entity.pdbx_description
1 polymer ?
#
loop_
_entity_poly.entity_id
_entity_poly.type
_entity_poly.pdbx_seq_one_letter_code
_entity_poly.pdbx_strand_id
1 'polypeptide(L)'
;MTEGWAGSGHPGQGACVWTPGTRNTMNLLREVLFKQQFGNQPRVPAPYYRRKTYLCYQLKQLNDLTLDRGCFRNKKQRHAEIRFIDKINSLNLNPSQSYKIICYITWSPCPNCANELVNFITRNNHLKLEIFASRLYFHWIKPFKMGLQDLQKAGISVAVMTHTEFEDCWEQFVDNQSRPFQPWDKLEQYSASIRRRLQRILTAPI
;
A
#
# COMPACT_ATOMS: atom_id res chain seq x y z
N MET A 1 -27.28 25.93 63.26
CA MET A 1 -27.37 24.47 63.40
C MET A 1 -27.49 23.93 61.98
N THR A 2 -26.42 23.44 61.32
CA THR A 2 -25.75 22.12 61.51
C THR A 2 -26.69 20.98 61.06
N GLU A 3 -26.40 20.02 60.16
CA GLU A 3 -25.31 19.63 59.23
C GLU A 3 -25.94 19.19 57.86
N GLY A 4 -25.26 18.80 56.76
CA GLY A 4 -23.83 18.80 56.40
C GLY A 4 -23.33 17.50 55.73
N TRP A 5 -22.98 17.53 54.42
CA TRP A 5 -22.36 16.45 53.59
C TRP A 5 -23.18 15.16 53.37
N ALA A 6 -22.95 14.30 52.37
CA ALA A 6 -22.33 14.40 51.03
C ALA A 6 -22.77 13.18 50.19
N GLY A 7 -22.79 13.26 48.86
CA GLY A 7 -23.16 12.11 48.00
C GLY A 7 -22.91 12.33 46.52
N SER A 8 -21.78 11.82 46.01
CA SER A 8 -21.36 11.92 44.62
C SER A 8 -21.83 10.72 43.77
N GLY A 9 -22.26 11.00 42.54
CA GLY A 9 -22.57 9.98 41.52
C GLY A 9 -22.24 10.50 40.11
N HIS A 10 -21.49 9.73 39.33
CA HIS A 10 -21.01 10.14 38.01
C HIS A 10 -22.09 10.06 36.90
N PRO A 11 -21.92 10.79 35.77
CA PRO A 11 -22.83 10.70 34.63
C PRO A 11 -22.73 9.33 33.95
N GLY A 12 -23.89 8.75 33.65
CA GLY A 12 -23.99 7.50 32.88
C GLY A 12 -23.43 7.66 31.46
N GLN A 13 -22.71 6.63 31.01
CA GLN A 13 -22.01 6.63 29.72
C GLN A 13 -23.02 6.51 28.55
N GLY A 14 -23.15 7.56 27.75
CA GLY A 14 -23.79 7.48 26.44
C GLY A 14 -22.93 6.67 25.49
N ALA A 15 -23.22 5.38 25.32
CA ALA A 15 -22.51 4.52 24.38
C ALA A 15 -22.77 4.98 22.94
N CYS A 16 -21.76 5.59 22.31
CA CYS A 16 -21.75 5.80 20.86
C CYS A 16 -21.66 4.44 20.15
N VAL A 17 -22.83 3.88 19.83
CA VAL A 17 -22.96 2.72 18.95
C VAL A 17 -22.53 3.12 17.54
N TRP A 18 -21.27 2.87 17.22
CA TRP A 18 -20.74 3.07 15.88
C TRP A 18 -21.33 2.03 14.92
N THR A 19 -22.21 2.48 14.03
CA THR A 19 -22.77 1.65 12.96
C THR A 19 -21.72 1.41 11.87
N PRO A 20 -21.36 0.15 11.53
CA PRO A 20 -20.46 -0.14 10.43
C PRO A 20 -21.21 0.03 9.10
N GLY A 21 -21.37 1.28 8.65
CA GLY A 21 -22.39 1.62 7.64
C GLY A 21 -22.08 2.74 6.66
N THR A 22 -20.93 3.42 6.73
CA THR A 22 -20.54 4.40 5.70
C THR A 22 -19.69 3.74 4.61
N ARG A 23 -20.38 3.24 3.58
CA ARG A 23 -19.74 2.87 2.31
C ARG A 23 -19.11 4.11 1.66
N ASN A 24 -17.86 4.40 2.04
CA ASN A 24 -16.95 5.12 1.16
C ASN A 24 -16.95 4.36 -0.17
N THR A 25 -17.45 4.99 -1.24
CA THR A 25 -17.51 4.39 -2.58
C THR A 25 -16.10 4.31 -3.17
N MET A 26 -15.35 3.32 -2.69
CA MET A 26 -14.12 2.87 -3.31
C MET A 26 -14.42 2.61 -4.78
N ASN A 27 -13.75 3.34 -5.66
CA ASN A 27 -13.70 3.01 -7.08
C ASN A 27 -12.83 1.77 -7.26
N LEU A 28 -13.43 0.61 -6.98
CA LEU A 28 -12.82 -0.70 -7.15
C LEU A 28 -12.32 -0.86 -8.59
N LEU A 29 -11.20 -1.56 -8.73
CA LEU A 29 -10.66 -1.91 -10.04
C LEU A 29 -11.55 -2.97 -10.67
N ARG A 30 -11.86 -2.84 -11.97
CA ARG A 30 -12.46 -3.94 -12.74
C ARG A 30 -11.45 -5.09 -12.83
N GLU A 31 -11.91 -6.34 -12.76
CA GLU A 31 -11.04 -7.53 -12.84
C GLU A 31 -10.05 -7.51 -14.02
N VAL A 32 -10.55 -7.17 -15.21
CA VAL A 32 -9.75 -7.05 -16.44
C VAL A 32 -8.65 -6.01 -16.27
N LEU A 33 -8.94 -4.88 -15.62
CA LEU A 33 -7.97 -3.84 -15.34
C LEU A 33 -6.91 -4.31 -14.33
N PHE A 34 -7.32 -5.04 -13.29
CA PHE A 34 -6.38 -5.64 -12.34
C PHE A 34 -5.42 -6.59 -13.05
N LYS A 35 -5.95 -7.61 -13.74
CA LYS A 35 -5.14 -8.62 -14.46
C LYS A 35 -4.18 -7.98 -15.48
N GLN A 36 -4.63 -6.97 -16.23
CA GLN A 36 -3.77 -6.24 -17.18
C GLN A 36 -2.65 -5.44 -16.48
N GLN A 37 -2.95 -4.73 -15.39
CA GLN A 37 -2.03 -3.74 -14.83
C GLN A 37 -1.12 -4.34 -13.74
N PHE A 38 -1.62 -5.29 -12.96
CA PHE A 38 -0.88 -6.04 -11.94
C PHE A 38 -0.20 -7.31 -12.48
N GLY A 39 -0.55 -7.80 -13.68
CA GLY A 39 0.12 -8.93 -14.33
C GLY A 39 1.65 -8.79 -14.39
N ASN A 40 2.38 -9.69 -13.73
CA ASN A 40 3.84 -9.61 -13.55
C ASN A 40 4.66 -10.20 -14.72
N GLN A 41 4.02 -10.64 -15.80
CA GLN A 41 4.67 -11.28 -16.95
C GLN A 41 5.75 -10.35 -17.57
N PRO A 42 6.89 -10.88 -18.06
CA PRO A 42 7.95 -10.05 -18.63
C PRO A 42 7.49 -9.27 -19.87
N ARG A 43 6.66 -9.89 -20.71
CA ARG A 43 6.04 -9.27 -21.91
C ARG A 43 4.52 -9.26 -21.75
N VAL A 44 3.87 -8.27 -22.35
CA VAL A 44 2.41 -8.20 -22.45
C VAL A 44 1.96 -9.08 -23.63
N PRO A 45 1.01 -10.02 -23.46
CA PRO A 45 0.48 -10.81 -24.58
C PRO A 45 -0.37 -9.94 -25.52
N ALA A 46 -0.67 -10.45 -26.71
CA ALA A 46 -1.64 -9.82 -27.59
C ALA A 46 -3.08 -9.91 -27.00
N PRO A 47 -3.95 -8.90 -27.19
CA PRO A 47 -3.67 -7.60 -27.81
C PRO A 47 -2.81 -6.71 -26.89
N TYR A 48 -1.79 -6.08 -27.46
CA TYR A 48 -0.82 -5.30 -26.68
C TYR A 48 -1.46 -4.07 -26.03
N TYR A 49 -1.14 -3.85 -24.75
CA TYR A 49 -1.58 -2.67 -24.00
C TYR A 49 -0.43 -2.08 -23.15
N ARG A 50 -0.53 -0.78 -22.84
CA ARG A 50 0.44 -0.11 -21.97
C ARG A 50 0.11 -0.37 -20.49
N ARG A 51 1.02 -1.04 -19.78
CA ARG A 51 1.02 -1.11 -18.31
C ARG A 51 1.34 0.26 -17.74
N LYS A 52 0.46 0.78 -16.88
CA LYS A 52 0.54 2.05 -16.16
C LYS A 52 0.82 1.77 -14.69
N THR A 53 1.42 2.72 -13.97
CA THR A 53 1.57 2.59 -12.52
C THR A 53 0.23 2.82 -11.82
N TYR A 54 -0.24 1.77 -11.13
CA TYR A 54 -1.22 1.83 -10.04
C TYR A 54 -0.52 1.50 -8.71
N LEU A 55 -1.01 2.12 -7.64
CA LEU A 55 -0.66 1.90 -6.23
C LEU A 55 -1.98 1.78 -5.46
N CYS A 56 -2.27 0.63 -4.87
CA CYS A 56 -3.38 0.44 -3.93
C CYS A 56 -2.82 0.33 -2.52
N TYR A 57 -3.43 1.00 -1.54
CA TYR A 57 -2.96 1.00 -0.15
C TYR A 57 -4.06 0.64 0.83
N GLN A 58 -3.66 -0.03 1.91
CA GLN A 58 -4.43 -0.21 3.14
C GLN A 58 -3.73 0.58 4.26
N LEU A 59 -4.47 1.39 5.01
CA LEU A 59 -4.05 1.96 6.29
C LEU A 59 -4.72 1.16 7.42
N LYS A 60 -3.90 0.56 8.29
CA LYS A 60 -4.35 -0.22 9.45
C LYS A 60 -3.82 0.37 10.75
N GLN A 61 -4.60 0.27 11.82
CA GLN A 61 -4.12 0.45 13.19
C GLN A 61 -3.45 -0.85 13.69
N LEU A 62 -2.75 -0.82 14.83
CA LEU A 62 -2.02 -1.99 15.38
C LEU A 62 -2.89 -3.21 15.72
N ASN A 63 -4.20 -3.05 15.87
CA ASN A 63 -5.19 -4.12 16.08
C ASN A 63 -5.75 -4.68 14.76
N ASP A 64 -5.05 -4.45 13.64
CA ASP A 64 -5.44 -4.78 12.26
C ASP A 64 -6.76 -4.14 11.75
N LEU A 65 -7.36 -3.23 12.51
CA LEU A 65 -8.50 -2.44 12.05
C LEU A 65 -8.09 -1.58 10.84
N THR A 66 -8.72 -1.83 9.69
CA THR A 66 -8.52 -1.03 8.48
C THR A 66 -9.27 0.30 8.60
N LEU A 67 -8.52 1.40 8.66
CA LEU A 67 -9.06 2.75 8.86
C LEU A 67 -9.45 3.41 7.53
N ASP A 68 -8.63 3.21 6.50
CA ASP A 68 -8.81 3.80 5.17
C ASP A 68 -8.08 2.92 4.13
N ARG A 69 -8.58 2.90 2.90
CA ARG A 69 -7.95 2.18 1.79
C ARG A 69 -8.34 2.83 0.46
N GLY A 70 -7.51 2.68 -0.56
CA GLY A 70 -7.83 3.17 -1.90
C GLY A 70 -6.76 2.90 -2.94
N CYS A 71 -7.05 3.24 -4.21
CA CYS A 71 -6.12 3.07 -5.32
C CYS A 71 -5.84 4.38 -6.07
N PHE A 72 -4.56 4.62 -6.32
CA PHE A 72 -4.06 5.70 -7.16
C PHE A 72 -3.46 5.17 -8.46
N ARG A 73 -3.54 6.00 -9.48
CA ARG A 73 -2.87 5.84 -10.78
C ARG A 73 -2.11 7.11 -11.09
N ASN A 74 -1.00 6.99 -11.83
CA ASN A 74 -0.31 8.14 -12.40
C ASN A 74 -1.31 9.02 -13.19
N LYS A 75 -1.23 10.33 -12.93
CA LYS A 75 -1.85 11.40 -13.73
C LYS A 75 -0.74 12.12 -14.52
N LYS A 76 -1.09 12.97 -15.50
CA LYS A 76 -0.11 13.83 -16.17
C LYS A 76 0.65 14.62 -15.10
N GLN A 77 1.98 14.49 -15.06
CA GLN A 77 2.89 15.09 -14.07
C GLN A 77 2.71 14.74 -12.59
N ARG A 78 1.97 13.68 -12.19
CA ARG A 78 1.93 13.23 -10.78
C ARG A 78 1.90 11.71 -10.65
N HIS A 79 2.92 11.15 -10.02
CA HIS A 79 3.08 9.72 -9.77
C HIS A 79 2.10 9.23 -8.69
N ALA A 80 1.77 7.94 -8.70
CA ALA A 80 0.82 7.34 -7.77
C ALA A 80 1.34 7.38 -6.32
N GLU A 81 2.65 7.24 -6.13
CA GLU A 81 3.38 7.34 -4.86
C GLU A 81 3.18 8.71 -4.20
N ILE A 82 3.33 9.80 -4.96
CA ILE A 82 3.11 11.16 -4.44
C ILE A 82 1.64 11.37 -4.06
N ARG A 83 0.72 10.91 -4.91
CA ARG A 83 -0.73 10.96 -4.63
C ARG A 83 -1.14 10.15 -3.39
N PHE A 84 -0.40 9.09 -3.08
CA PHE A 84 -0.54 8.32 -1.86
C PHE A 84 -0.06 9.13 -0.64
N ILE A 85 1.14 9.73 -0.69
CA ILE A 85 1.65 10.61 0.38
C ILE A 85 0.66 11.76 0.66
N ASP A 86 0.17 12.43 -0.39
CA ASP A 86 -0.84 13.50 -0.28
C ASP A 86 -2.08 13.05 0.50
N LYS A 87 -2.59 11.84 0.22
CA LYS A 87 -3.77 11.28 0.86
C LYS A 87 -3.50 10.91 2.31
N ILE A 88 -2.39 10.25 2.64
CA ILE A 88 -2.12 9.91 4.05
C ILE A 88 -1.93 11.17 4.90
N ASN A 89 -1.25 12.20 4.38
CA ASN A 89 -1.14 13.50 5.04
C ASN A 89 -2.53 14.13 5.30
N SER A 90 -3.46 14.03 4.33
CA SER A 90 -4.83 14.57 4.49
C SER A 90 -5.69 13.88 5.54
N LEU A 91 -5.28 12.71 6.06
CA LEU A 91 -6.02 11.98 7.10
C LEU A 91 -5.76 12.50 8.52
N ASN A 92 -4.77 13.39 8.72
CA ASN A 92 -4.41 13.97 10.02
C ASN A 92 -4.29 12.91 11.15
N LEU A 93 -3.55 11.82 10.86
CA LEU A 93 -3.41 10.69 11.76
C LEU A 93 -2.79 11.13 13.10
N ASN A 94 -3.33 10.61 14.21
CA ASN A 94 -2.85 10.94 15.56
C ASN A 94 -1.41 10.40 15.74
N PRO A 95 -0.39 11.26 15.94
CA PRO A 95 1.02 10.82 16.05
C PRO A 95 1.33 10.00 17.31
N SER A 96 0.46 10.02 18.32
CA SER A 96 0.60 9.19 19.53
C SER A 96 0.19 7.72 19.32
N GLN A 97 -0.32 7.36 18.13
CA GLN A 97 -0.67 6.00 17.76
C GLN A 97 0.22 5.51 16.60
N SER A 98 0.51 4.21 16.57
CA SER A 98 1.23 3.60 15.46
C SER A 98 0.28 3.02 14.42
N TYR A 99 0.63 3.16 13.15
CA TYR A 99 -0.14 2.64 12.01
C TYR A 99 0.74 1.80 11.08
N LYS A 100 0.14 0.78 10.48
CA LYS A 100 0.74 -0.01 9.41
C LYS A 100 0.10 0.38 8.09
N ILE A 101 0.92 0.64 7.08
CA ILE A 101 0.50 0.92 5.71
C ILE A 101 1.05 -0.17 4.81
N ILE A 102 0.14 -0.84 4.09
CA ILE A 102 0.49 -1.84 3.07
C ILE A 102 0.19 -1.24 1.70
N CYS A 103 1.18 -1.23 0.81
CA CYS A 103 1.07 -0.66 -0.54
C CYS A 103 1.36 -1.71 -1.62
N TYR A 104 0.35 -2.08 -2.40
CA TYR A 104 0.45 -2.92 -3.59
C TYR A 104 0.69 -2.04 -4.83
N ILE A 105 1.90 -2.11 -5.41
CA ILE A 105 2.29 -1.26 -6.54
C ILE A 105 2.64 -2.09 -7.78
N THR A 106 2.06 -1.72 -8.91
CA THR A 106 2.27 -2.43 -10.19
C THR A 106 3.72 -2.34 -10.72
N TRP A 107 4.46 -1.31 -10.34
CA TRP A 107 5.84 -1.04 -10.73
C TRP A 107 6.55 -0.42 -9.53
N SER A 108 7.74 -0.88 -9.18
CA SER A 108 8.50 -0.30 -8.05
C SER A 108 8.76 1.21 -8.26
N PRO A 109 8.87 2.01 -7.17
CA PRO A 109 9.03 3.45 -7.28
C PRO A 109 10.23 3.90 -8.12
N CYS A 110 10.12 5.09 -8.75
CA CYS A 110 11.28 5.76 -9.34
C CYS A 110 12.15 6.43 -8.25
N PRO A 111 13.40 6.87 -8.56
CA PRO A 111 14.31 7.44 -7.56
C PRO A 111 13.70 8.62 -6.79
N ASN A 112 13.05 9.55 -7.49
CA ASN A 112 12.41 10.71 -6.86
C ASN A 112 11.27 10.27 -5.92
N CYS A 113 10.45 9.30 -6.32
CA CYS A 113 9.38 8.79 -5.46
C CYS A 113 9.89 7.97 -4.29
N ALA A 114 11.00 7.24 -4.44
CA ALA A 114 11.69 6.59 -3.33
C ALA A 114 12.18 7.62 -2.30
N ASN A 115 12.84 8.70 -2.75
CA ASN A 115 13.26 9.81 -1.89
C ASN A 115 12.08 10.46 -1.15
N GLU A 116 10.98 10.75 -1.84
CA GLU A 116 9.78 11.32 -1.19
C GLU A 116 9.15 10.36 -0.17
N LEU A 117 9.13 9.05 -0.43
CA LEU A 117 8.65 8.05 0.53
C LEU A 117 9.57 7.92 1.76
N VAL A 118 10.90 7.99 1.57
CA VAL A 118 11.88 8.06 2.68
C VAL A 118 11.64 9.31 3.52
N ASN A 119 11.54 10.49 2.89
CA ASN A 119 11.27 11.74 3.58
C ASN A 119 9.94 11.72 4.35
N PHE A 120 8.90 11.13 3.75
CA PHE A 120 7.59 10.98 4.36
C PHE A 120 7.64 10.10 5.64
N ILE A 121 8.28 8.93 5.58
CA ILE A 121 8.35 8.02 6.74
C ILE A 121 9.32 8.53 7.81
N THR A 122 10.46 9.12 7.44
CA THR A 122 11.40 9.74 8.41
C THR A 122 10.73 10.86 9.22
N ARG A 123 9.82 11.64 8.61
CA ARG A 123 9.04 12.69 9.31
C ARG A 123 7.88 12.14 10.12
N ASN A 124 7.43 10.91 9.86
CA ASN A 124 6.28 10.27 10.47
C ASN A 124 6.66 8.89 11.03
N ASN A 125 7.54 8.88 12.03
CA ASN A 125 8.07 7.67 12.68
C ASN A 125 7.01 6.72 13.28
N HIS A 126 5.78 7.20 13.46
CA HIS A 126 4.60 6.43 13.89
C HIS A 126 3.97 5.61 12.75
N LEU A 127 4.43 5.76 11.50
CA LEU A 127 3.98 5.01 10.32
C LEU A 127 4.99 3.93 9.94
N LYS A 128 4.54 2.68 9.82
CA LYS A 128 5.29 1.57 9.24
C LYS A 128 4.79 1.30 7.83
N LEU A 129 5.66 1.43 6.82
CA LEU A 129 5.30 1.25 5.42
C LEU A 129 5.89 -0.03 4.83
N GLU A 130 5.04 -0.83 4.20
CA GLU A 130 5.39 -2.03 3.44
C GLU A 130 4.96 -1.85 1.98
N ILE A 131 5.89 -2.04 1.04
CA ILE A 131 5.67 -1.89 -0.40
C ILE A 131 5.87 -3.24 -1.07
N PHE A 132 4.78 -3.78 -1.62
CA PHE A 132 4.79 -4.99 -2.42
C PHE A 132 4.68 -4.62 -3.90
N ALA A 133 5.79 -4.78 -4.64
CA ALA A 133 5.85 -4.48 -6.06
C ALA A 133 5.56 -5.71 -6.92
N SER A 134 4.59 -5.63 -7.83
CA SER A 134 4.36 -6.67 -8.85
C SER A 134 5.58 -6.84 -9.77
N ARG A 135 6.24 -5.73 -10.13
CA ARG A 135 7.38 -5.69 -11.05
C ARG A 135 8.36 -4.60 -10.64
N LEU A 136 9.65 -4.78 -10.95
CA LEU A 136 10.68 -3.78 -10.71
C LEU A 136 10.82 -2.85 -11.92
N TYR A 137 10.76 -1.54 -11.70
CA TYR A 137 10.85 -0.53 -12.75
C TYR A 137 12.31 -0.15 -13.02
N PHE A 138 12.75 -0.21 -14.29
CA PHE A 138 14.11 0.09 -14.75
C PHE A 138 15.23 -0.48 -13.86
N HIS A 139 15.04 -1.71 -13.36
CA HIS A 139 15.89 -2.36 -12.36
C HIS A 139 17.34 -2.66 -12.78
N TRP A 140 17.72 -2.28 -14.00
CA TRP A 140 19.09 -2.32 -14.54
C TRP A 140 19.84 -0.99 -14.36
N ILE A 141 19.13 0.13 -14.17
CA ILE A 141 19.70 1.48 -14.08
C ILE A 141 20.15 1.80 -12.63
N LYS A 142 21.35 2.38 -12.42
CA LYS A 142 21.93 2.61 -11.07
C LYS A 142 21.02 3.44 -10.15
N PRO A 143 20.54 4.65 -10.52
CA PRO A 143 19.58 5.42 -9.73
C PRO A 143 18.34 4.65 -9.24
N PHE A 144 17.75 3.79 -10.09
CA PHE A 144 16.56 3.01 -9.71
C PHE A 144 16.90 1.92 -8.69
N LYS A 145 18.08 1.30 -8.78
CA LYS A 145 18.58 0.37 -7.76
C LYS A 145 18.80 1.09 -6.42
N MET A 146 19.47 2.24 -6.45
CA MET A 146 19.76 3.04 -5.26
C MET A 146 18.48 3.45 -4.53
N GLY A 147 17.46 3.96 -5.24
CA GLY A 147 16.18 4.30 -4.63
C GLY A 147 15.52 3.12 -3.88
N LEU A 148 15.65 1.88 -4.37
CA LEU A 148 15.14 0.70 -3.66
C LEU A 148 15.98 0.35 -2.42
N GLN A 149 17.30 0.55 -2.49
CA GLN A 149 18.20 0.38 -1.34
C GLN A 149 17.93 1.45 -0.26
N ASP A 150 17.69 2.69 -0.66
CA ASP A 150 17.44 3.81 0.26
C ASP A 150 16.08 3.69 0.97
N LEU A 151 15.04 3.18 0.29
CA LEU A 151 13.80 2.74 0.94
C LEU A 151 14.09 1.72 2.06
N GLN A 152 14.85 0.66 1.75
CA GLN A 152 15.17 -0.38 2.73
C GLN A 152 15.96 0.16 3.92
N LYS A 153 16.97 1.01 3.69
CA LYS A 153 17.74 1.67 4.77
C LYS A 153 16.88 2.54 5.68
N ALA A 154 15.85 3.19 5.14
CA ALA A 154 14.90 3.99 5.89
C ALA A 154 13.86 3.15 6.67
N GLY A 155 14.01 1.82 6.71
CA GLY A 155 13.07 0.92 7.38
C GLY A 155 11.79 0.64 6.60
N ILE A 156 11.69 1.08 5.34
CA ILE A 156 10.54 0.79 4.47
C ILE A 156 10.76 -0.59 3.85
N SER A 157 9.90 -1.54 4.19
CA SER A 157 9.98 -2.89 3.62
C SER A 157 9.63 -2.83 2.13
N VAL A 158 10.51 -3.37 1.27
CA VAL A 158 10.24 -3.50 -0.17
C VAL A 158 10.35 -4.96 -0.56
N ALA A 159 9.23 -5.52 -1.02
CA ALA A 159 9.10 -6.92 -1.41
C ALA A 159 8.46 -7.04 -2.82
N VAL A 160 8.44 -8.27 -3.34
CA VAL A 160 7.78 -8.60 -4.62
C VAL A 160 6.48 -9.33 -4.32
N MET A 161 5.38 -8.94 -4.97
CA MET A 161 4.09 -9.62 -4.82
C MET A 161 4.19 -11.09 -5.22
N THR A 162 3.80 -11.99 -4.32
CA THR A 162 3.59 -13.42 -4.55
C THR A 162 2.10 -13.70 -4.71
N HIS A 163 1.67 -14.98 -4.72
CA HIS A 163 0.25 -15.33 -4.76
C HIS A 163 -0.54 -14.61 -3.67
N THR A 164 -0.06 -14.67 -2.42
CA THR A 164 -0.70 -14.07 -1.23
C THR A 164 -0.96 -12.58 -1.40
N GLU A 165 0.01 -11.81 -1.91
CA GLU A 165 -0.17 -10.36 -2.10
C GLU A 165 -1.04 -10.03 -3.32
N PHE A 166 -1.08 -10.86 -4.36
CA PHE A 166 -2.03 -10.68 -5.46
C PHE A 166 -3.46 -11.02 -5.03
N GLU A 167 -3.63 -12.00 -4.15
CA GLU A 167 -4.89 -12.44 -3.58
C GLU A 167 -5.49 -11.41 -2.61
N ASP A 168 -4.74 -10.92 -1.60
CA ASP A 168 -5.22 -9.82 -0.75
C ASP A 168 -5.52 -8.57 -1.60
N CYS A 169 -4.63 -8.19 -2.53
CA CYS A 169 -4.89 -7.04 -3.38
C CYS A 169 -6.13 -7.23 -4.29
N TRP A 170 -6.48 -8.46 -4.64
CA TRP A 170 -7.70 -8.80 -5.38
C TRP A 170 -8.95 -8.68 -4.51
N GLU A 171 -8.96 -9.28 -3.32
CA GLU A 171 -10.08 -9.21 -2.37
C GLU A 171 -10.39 -7.77 -1.95
N GLN A 172 -9.35 -6.95 -1.82
CA GLN A 172 -9.44 -5.65 -1.14
C GLN A 172 -9.70 -4.48 -2.10
N PHE A 173 -9.34 -4.63 -3.38
CA PHE A 173 -9.37 -3.53 -4.36
C PHE A 173 -10.04 -3.84 -5.70
N VAL A 174 -10.51 -5.06 -5.93
CA VAL A 174 -11.15 -5.46 -7.20
C VAL A 174 -12.65 -5.66 -7.00
N ASP A 175 -13.46 -5.22 -7.96
CA ASP A 175 -14.85 -5.62 -8.11
C ASP A 175 -14.87 -7.07 -8.64
N ASN A 176 -14.65 -8.00 -7.72
CA ASN A 176 -14.49 -9.43 -7.98
C ASN A 176 -15.81 -10.22 -7.92
N GLN A 177 -16.90 -9.60 -7.47
CA GLN A 177 -18.23 -10.22 -7.34
C GLN A 177 -18.18 -11.55 -6.55
N SER A 178 -17.38 -11.59 -5.47
CA SER A 178 -17.10 -12.76 -4.63
C SER A 178 -16.39 -13.92 -5.35
N ARG A 179 -15.81 -13.71 -6.54
CA ARG A 179 -14.94 -14.70 -7.19
C ARG A 179 -13.54 -14.67 -6.56
N PRO A 180 -12.92 -15.83 -6.30
CA PRO A 180 -11.56 -15.90 -5.79
C PRO A 180 -10.57 -15.33 -6.81
N PHE A 181 -9.38 -14.96 -6.34
CA PHE A 181 -8.28 -14.62 -7.25
C PHE A 181 -7.99 -15.82 -8.16
N GLN A 182 -7.68 -15.55 -9.43
CA GLN A 182 -7.29 -16.56 -10.40
C GLN A 182 -5.92 -16.18 -10.94
N PRO A 183 -4.85 -16.90 -10.54
CA PRO A 183 -3.49 -16.60 -10.99
C PRO A 183 -3.38 -16.82 -12.50
N TRP A 184 -2.48 -16.07 -13.14
CA TRP A 184 -2.09 -16.30 -14.52
C TRP A 184 -0.96 -17.33 -14.59
N ASP A 185 -0.81 -17.97 -15.75
CA ASP A 185 0.26 -18.94 -16.00
C ASP A 185 1.63 -18.44 -15.51
N LYS A 186 2.30 -19.28 -14.71
CA LYS A 186 3.66 -19.08 -14.21
C LYS A 186 3.83 -17.87 -13.27
N LEU A 187 2.77 -17.37 -12.64
CA LEU A 187 2.81 -16.28 -11.64
C LEU A 187 3.93 -16.48 -10.61
N GLU A 188 4.04 -17.67 -10.04
CA GLU A 188 5.02 -18.04 -9.01
C GLU A 188 6.45 -17.97 -9.55
N GLN A 189 6.65 -18.45 -10.79
CA GLN A 189 7.96 -18.43 -11.46
C GLN A 189 8.41 -16.99 -11.76
N TYR A 190 7.48 -16.14 -12.19
CA TYR A 190 7.72 -14.71 -12.41
C TYR A 190 8.03 -14.00 -11.09
N SER A 191 7.21 -14.16 -10.05
CA SER A 191 7.46 -13.58 -8.72
C SER A 191 8.78 -14.06 -8.13
N ALA A 192 9.13 -15.36 -8.24
CA ALA A 192 10.41 -15.89 -7.78
C ALA A 192 11.61 -15.35 -8.58
N SER A 193 11.47 -15.09 -9.87
CA SER A 193 12.50 -14.46 -10.69
C SER A 193 12.72 -12.99 -10.31
N ILE A 194 11.63 -12.23 -10.19
CA ILE A 194 11.65 -10.82 -9.80
C ILE A 194 12.15 -10.65 -8.36
N ARG A 195 11.76 -11.54 -7.42
CA ARG A 195 12.25 -11.57 -6.03
C ARG A 195 13.76 -11.79 -5.95
N ARG A 196 14.30 -12.77 -6.70
CA ARG A 196 15.76 -12.97 -6.79
C ARG A 196 16.48 -11.76 -7.38
N ARG A 197 15.86 -11.02 -8.32
CA ARG A 197 16.43 -9.76 -8.83
C ARG A 197 16.39 -8.66 -7.77
N LEU A 198 15.30 -8.52 -7.01
CA LEU A 198 15.19 -7.52 -5.94
C LEU A 198 16.23 -7.78 -4.84
N GLN A 199 16.36 -9.03 -4.37
CA GLN A 199 17.35 -9.41 -3.37
C GLN A 199 18.77 -9.00 -3.79
N ARG A 200 19.19 -9.32 -5.02
CA ARG A 200 20.49 -8.90 -5.57
C ARG A 200 20.69 -7.38 -5.69
N ILE A 201 19.61 -6.59 -5.73
CA ILE A 201 19.68 -5.13 -5.71
C ILE A 201 19.86 -4.63 -4.27
N LEU A 202 19.05 -5.17 -3.35
CA LEU A 202 19.04 -4.76 -1.95
C LEU A 202 20.34 -5.15 -1.22
N THR A 203 20.92 -6.31 -1.52
CA THR A 203 22.18 -6.78 -0.92
C THR A 203 23.44 -6.35 -1.68
N ALA A 204 23.35 -5.50 -2.71
CA ALA A 204 24.53 -5.03 -3.42
C ALA A 204 25.26 -3.94 -2.62
N PRO A 205 26.61 -3.90 -2.61
CA PRO A 205 27.34 -2.72 -2.18
C PRO A 205 27.02 -1.51 -3.09
N ILE A 206 27.25 -0.30 -2.59
CA ILE A 206 26.78 0.98 -3.17
C ILE A 206 27.91 1.74 -3.86
#